data_AF-B4SGH1-F1
#
_entry.id   AF-B4SGH1-F1
#
_cell.length_a   1.000
_cell.length_b   1.000
_cell.length_c   1.000
_cell.angle_alpha   90.00
_cell.angle_beta   90.00
_cell.angle_gamma   90.00
#
_symmetry.space_group_name_H-M   'P 1'
#
loop_
_entity.id
_entity.type
_entity.pdbx_description
1 polymer ?
#
loop_
_entity_poly.entity_id
_entity_poly.type
_entity_poly.pdbx_seq_one_letter_code
_entity_poly.pdbx_strand_id
1 'polypeptide(L)' 'MLKEAGGVVGGALLFSPIGMPILLHGVAGAVVGGAGLFVADAVLKQVTGAVSNLIPHSEPTGSVEGKGDE' A
#
# COMPACT_ATOMS: atom_id res chain seq x y z
N MET A 1 -33.06 18.27 -8.96
CA MET A 1 -32.75 17.67 -10.27
C MET A 1 -31.51 16.78 -10.26
N LEU A 2 -30.32 17.23 -9.81
CA LEU A 2 -29.09 16.41 -9.86
C LEU A 2 -29.15 15.11 -9.04
N LYS A 3 -29.83 15.13 -7.88
CA LYS A 3 -30.04 13.96 -7.00
C LYS A 3 -30.99 12.92 -7.61
N GLU A 4 -31.96 13.37 -8.41
CA GLU A 4 -32.87 12.48 -9.14
C GLU A 4 -32.17 11.89 -10.37
N ALA A 5 -31.39 12.70 -11.09
CA ALA A 5 -30.57 12.23 -12.21
C ALA A 5 -29.53 11.19 -11.77
N GLY A 6 -28.86 11.38 -10.63
CA GLY A 6 -27.94 10.40 -10.06
C GLY A 6 -28.61 9.09 -9.65
N GLY A 7 -29.82 9.17 -9.09
CA GLY A 7 -30.62 7.99 -8.75
C GLY A 7 -31.08 7.20 -9.97
N VAL A 8 -31.52 7.87 -11.03
CA VAL A 8 -31.96 7.23 -12.28
C VAL A 8 -30.79 6.61 -13.04
N VAL A 9 -29.66 7.31 -13.16
CA VAL A 9 -28.45 6.78 -13.81
C VAL A 9 -27.85 5.63 -13.02
N GLY A 10 -27.75 5.74 -11.69
CA GLY A 10 -27.27 4.67 -10.82
C GLY A 10 -28.19 3.44 -10.85
N GLY A 11 -29.51 3.65 -10.82
CA GLY A 11 -30.50 2.59 -10.96
C GLY A 11 -30.44 1.90 -12.33
N ALA A 12 -30.27 2.65 -13.42
CA ALA A 12 -30.12 2.11 -14.76
C ALA A 12 -28.83 1.29 -14.94
N LEU A 13 -27.73 1.66 -14.27
CA LEU A 13 -26.51 0.87 -14.27
C LEU A 13 -26.67 -0.43 -13.47
N LEU A 14 -27.38 -0.42 -12.34
CA LEU A 14 -27.66 -1.64 -11.57
C LEU A 14 -28.67 -2.57 -12.24
N PHE A 15 -29.63 -2.03 -12.98
CA PHE A 15 -30.66 -2.81 -13.68
C PHE A 15 -30.27 -3.17 -15.13
N SER A 16 -29.15 -2.66 -15.62
CA SER A 16 -28.59 -3.03 -16.92
C SER A 16 -27.91 -4.40 -16.83
N PRO A 17 -28.19 -5.34 -17.75
CA PRO A 17 -27.53 -6.64 -17.82
C PRO A 17 -25.98 -6.55 -17.88
N ILE A 18 -25.44 -5.40 -18.31
CA ILE A 18 -24.01 -5.13 -18.40
C ILE A 18 -23.45 -4.42 -17.15
N GLY A 19 -24.24 -3.58 -16.48
CA GLY A 19 -23.74 -2.79 -15.34
C GLY A 19 -23.71 -3.56 -14.02
N MET A 20 -24.64 -4.48 -13.79
CA MET A 20 -24.64 -5.37 -12.61
C MET A 20 -23.35 -6.21 -12.47
N PRO A 21 -22.85 -6.91 -13.52
CA PRO A 21 -21.61 -7.66 -13.41
C PRO A 21 -20.39 -6.74 -13.22
N ILE A 22 -20.35 -5.55 -13.82
CA ILE A 22 -19.23 -4.61 -13.63
C ILE A 22 -19.14 -4.13 -12.18
N LEU A 23 -20.28 -3.85 -11.54
CA LEU A 23 -20.30 -3.40 -10.15
C LEU A 23 -19.95 -4.54 -9.19
N LEU A 24 -20.47 -5.74 -9.39
CA LEU A 24 -20.12 -6.90 -8.56
C LEU A 24 -18.64 -7.30 -8.70
N HIS A 25 -18.10 -7.36 -9.93
CA HIS A 25 -16.69 -7.65 -10.16
C HIS A 25 -15.79 -6.49 -9.71
N GLY A 26 -16.24 -5.25 -9.85
CA GLY A 26 -15.53 -4.07 -9.36
C GLY A 26 -15.40 -4.05 -7.85
N VAL A 27 -16.47 -4.37 -7.11
CA VAL A 27 -16.43 -4.47 -5.65
C VAL A 27 -15.57 -5.66 -5.21
N ALA A 28 -15.71 -6.82 -5.84
CA ALA A 28 -14.84 -7.96 -5.55
C ALA A 28 -13.36 -7.65 -5.83
N GLY A 29 -13.06 -6.97 -6.94
CA GLY A 29 -11.73 -6.51 -7.29
C GLY A 29 -11.17 -5.48 -6.31
N ALA A 30 -12.00 -4.58 -5.78
CA ALA A 30 -11.60 -3.63 -4.75
C ALA A 30 -11.27 -4.33 -3.42
N VAL A 31 -12.06 -5.33 -3.03
CA VAL A 31 -11.82 -6.12 -1.81
C VAL A 31 -10.52 -6.93 -1.95
N VAL A 32 -10.35 -7.65 -3.06
CA VAL A 32 -9.15 -8.45 -3.34
C VAL A 32 -7.92 -7.56 -3.49
N GLY A 33 -8.04 -6.44 -4.20
CA GLY A 33 -6.97 -5.45 -4.37
C GLY A 33 -6.55 -4.83 -3.04
N GLY A 34 -7.51 -4.49 -2.17
CA GLY A 34 -7.25 -3.99 -0.82
C GLY A 34 -6.54 -5.01 0.06
N ALA A 35 -7.01 -6.27 0.07
CA ALA A 35 -6.37 -7.35 0.80
C ALA A 35 -4.94 -7.63 0.28
N GLY A 36 -4.74 -7.61 -1.04
CA GLY A 36 -3.42 -7.75 -1.65
C GLY A 36 -2.47 -6.61 -1.30
N LEU A 37 -2.95 -5.37 -1.28
CA LEU A 37 -2.16 -4.20 -0.90
C LEU A 37 -1.72 -4.24 0.57
N PHE A 38 -2.58 -4.75 1.46
CA PHE A 38 -2.24 -4.96 2.87
C PHE A 38 -1.07 -5.96 3.03
N VAL A 39 -1.11 -7.08 2.31
CA VAL A 39 -0.01 -8.05 2.32
C VAL A 39 1.25 -7.46 1.69
N ALA A 40 1.11 -6.69 0.60
CA ALA A 40 2.24 -6.04 -0.06
C ALA A 40 2.97 -5.05 0.86
N ASP A 41 2.26 -4.27 1.69
CA ASP A 41 2.90 -3.36 2.68
C ASP A 41 3.76 -4.14 3.70
N ALA A 42 3.26 -5.29 4.17
CA ALA A 42 3.98 -6.14 5.11
C ALA A 42 5.26 -6.71 4.49
N VAL A 43 5.21 -7.18 3.25
CA VAL A 43 6.38 -7.67 2.52
C VAL A 43 7.37 -6.54 2.24
N LEU A 44 6.87 -5.36 1.83
CA LEU A 44 7.72 -4.22 1.51
C LEU A 44 8.52 -3.76 2.75
N LYS A 45 7.90 -3.73 3.93
CA LYS A 45 8.58 -3.46 5.20
C LYS A 45 9.66 -4.48 5.54
N GLN A 46 9.42 -5.77 5.29
CA GLN A 46 10.42 -6.82 5.51
C GLN A 46 11.61 -6.65 4.56
N VAL A 47 11.35 -6.33 3.29
CA VAL A 47 12.40 -6.06 2.30
C VAL A 47 13.19 -4.81 2.67
N THR A 48 12.53 -3.71 3.03
CA THR A 48 13.22 -2.50 3.47
C THR A 48 14.06 -2.77 4.71
N GLY A 49 13.55 -3.53 5.68
CA GLY A 49 14.31 -3.94 6.86
C GLY A 49 15.53 -4.82 6.53
N ALA A 50 15.38 -5.76 5.60
CA ALA A 50 16.49 -6.60 5.13
C ALA A 50 17.54 -5.80 4.36
N VAL A 51 17.12 -4.84 3.52
CA VAL A 51 18.01 -3.93 2.79
C VAL A 51 18.74 -2.98 3.75
N SER A 52 18.08 -2.46 4.79
CA SER A 52 18.73 -1.65 5.82
C SER A 52 19.76 -2.43 6.63
N ASN A 53 19.60 -3.74 6.82
CA ASN A 53 20.59 -4.60 7.48
C ASN A 53 21.74 -5.03 6.55
N LEU A 54 21.56 -4.93 5.22
CA LEU A 54 22.59 -5.20 4.22
C LEU A 54 23.48 -3.98 3.93
N ILE A 55 23.11 -2.79 4.40
CA ILE A 55 24.02 -1.66 4.48
C ILE A 55 24.79 -1.85 5.80
N PRO A 56 26.03 -2.38 5.78
CA PRO A 56 26.86 -2.38 6.98
C PRO A 56 26.95 -0.93 7.46
N HIS A 57 26.44 -0.70 8.66
CA HIS A 57 26.72 0.51 9.39
C HIS A 57 28.22 0.49 9.63
N SER A 58 28.97 1.21 8.80
CA SER A 58 30.37 1.52 9.07
C SER A 58 30.37 2.30 10.39
N GLU A 59 30.50 1.58 11.51
CA GLU A 59 30.90 2.19 12.76
C GLU A 59 32.13 3.05 12.45
N PRO A 60 32.13 4.36 12.78
CA PRO A 60 33.33 5.14 12.70
C PRO A 60 34.22 4.67 13.86
N THR A 61 34.96 3.58 13.63
CA THR A 61 36.15 3.25 14.40
C THR A 61 37.16 4.35 14.16
N GLY A 62 37.26 5.30 15.09
CA GLY A 62 38.29 6.33 14.98
C GLY A 62 38.13 7.43 15.99
N SER A 63 38.64 7.20 17.19
CA SER A 63 39.47 8.17 17.93
C SER A 63 40.07 7.43 19.11
N VAL A 64 41.29 6.92 18.91
CA VAL A 64 42.19 6.58 20.00
C VAL A 64 42.44 7.89 20.74
N GLU A 65 41.80 8.07 21.90
CA GLU A 65 42.10 9.15 22.83
C GLU A 65 43.47 8.85 23.43
N GLY A 66 44.49 9.44 22.80
CA GLY A 66 45.87 9.41 23.27
C GLY A 66 45.96 10.02 24.64
N LYS A 67 46.08 9.16 25.65
CA LYS A 67 46.50 9.50 27.00
C LYS A 67 47.94 10.02 26.95
N GLY A 68 48.07 11.34 26.87
CA GLY A 68 49.30 12.07 27.10
C GLY A 68 49.08 12.99 28.28
N ASP A 69 49.29 12.48 29.49
CA ASP A 69 49.44 13.29 30.70
C ASP A 69 50.80 12.92 31.31
N GLU A 70 51.74 13.83 31.04
CA GLU A 70 52.88 14.33 31.86
C GLU A 70 53.47 13.45 32.98
#